data_AF-A0A3B0UC91-F1
#
_entry.id   AF-A0A3B0UC91-F1
#
_cell.length_a   1.000
_cell.length_b   1.000
_cell.length_c   1.000
_cell.angle_alpha   90.00
_cell.angle_beta   90.00
_cell.angle_gamma   90.00
#
_symmetry.space_group_name_H-M   'P 1'
#
loop_
_entity.id
_entity.type
_entity.pdbx_description
1 polymer ?
#
loop_
_entity_poly.entity_id
_entity_poly.type
_entity_poly.pdbx_seq_one_letter_code
_entity_poly.pdbx_strand_id
1 'polypeptide(L)'
;MKKILIILCLALPFSAFSQESDLGNWLLYFGNKNFSKKLNWHHEVQHRNYNLIGDLEQLLLRTGVGYNLSEKNNNLLLGYGFIRSENYTNGIGEKLIVNEHRIYQQFINKHKVSRVYLQHRFRFEQRFVEDVFKLRWRYFLAFNIPLTNPTMEDKTVYLSAYNEIFLNTEGNIFDRNR
;
A
#
# COMPACT_ATOMS: atom_id res chain seq x y z
N MET A 1 -12.01 28.49 -27.73
CA MET A 1 -11.34 27.69 -26.67
C MET A 1 -11.95 26.30 -26.46
N LYS A 2 -13.28 26.15 -26.26
CA LYS A 2 -13.93 24.83 -26.08
C LYS A 2 -13.74 23.83 -27.25
N LYS A 3 -13.68 24.30 -28.51
CA LYS A 3 -13.48 23.44 -29.70
C LYS A 3 -12.06 22.87 -29.82
N ILE A 4 -11.05 23.55 -29.26
CA ILE A 4 -9.63 23.12 -29.34
C ILE A 4 -9.38 21.94 -28.40
N LEU A 5 -10.05 21.91 -27.24
CA LEU A 5 -9.92 20.82 -26.26
C LEU A 5 -10.45 19.47 -26.79
N ILE A 6 -11.51 19.51 -27.60
CA ILE A 6 -12.12 18.32 -28.20
C ILE A 6 -11.19 17.69 -29.24
N ILE A 7 -10.49 18.52 -30.02
CA ILE A 7 -9.54 18.08 -31.05
C ILE A 7 -8.30 17.45 -30.41
N LEU A 8 -7.85 17.97 -29.25
CA LEU A 8 -6.71 17.42 -28.51
C LEU A 8 -6.99 16.02 -27.92
N CYS A 9 -8.20 15.76 -27.44
CA CYS A 9 -8.61 14.42 -26.96
C CYS A 9 -8.74 13.38 -28.09
N LEU A 10 -9.00 13.82 -29.32
CA LEU A 10 -9.12 12.93 -30.50
C LEU A 10 -7.76 12.58 -31.13
N ALA A 11 -6.68 13.29 -30.75
CA ALA A 11 -5.32 13.03 -31.23
C ALA A 11 -4.57 11.94 -30.42
N LEU A 12 -5.26 11.25 -29.50
CA LEU A 12 -4.67 10.14 -28.76
C LEU A 12 -4.51 8.92 -29.69
N PRO A 13 -3.35 8.25 -29.70
CA PRO A 13 -3.14 7.08 -30.55
C PRO A 13 -4.10 5.95 -30.16
N PHE A 14 -4.89 5.48 -31.12
CA PHE A 14 -5.86 4.37 -30.97
C PHE A 14 -5.21 2.98 -30.99
N SER A 15 -3.89 2.90 -31.14
CA SER A 15 -3.17 1.63 -31.22
C SER A 15 -2.36 1.44 -29.95
N ALA A 16 -2.94 0.71 -29.00
CA ALA A 16 -2.23 0.16 -27.86
C ALA A 16 -2.02 -1.34 -28.11
N PHE A 17 -0.77 -1.75 -28.30
CA PHE A 17 -0.40 -3.16 -28.22
C PHE A 17 -0.17 -3.49 -26.75
N SER A 18 -1.07 -4.25 -26.14
CA SER A 18 -0.81 -4.83 -24.81
C SER A 18 -0.04 -6.13 -24.96
N GLN A 19 0.80 -6.42 -23.98
CA GLN A 19 1.33 -7.78 -23.80
C GLN A 19 0.16 -8.76 -23.59
N GLU A 20 0.26 -9.97 -24.16
CA GLU A 20 -0.63 -11.07 -23.76
C GLU A 20 -0.39 -11.32 -22.26
N SER A 21 -1.48 -11.38 -21.50
CA SER A 21 -1.45 -11.63 -20.06
C SER A 21 -2.62 -12.51 -19.73
N ASP A 22 -2.37 -13.52 -18.90
CA ASP A 22 -3.44 -14.25 -18.26
C ASP A 22 -4.21 -13.32 -17.32
N LEU A 23 -5.49 -13.65 -17.12
CA LEU A 23 -6.36 -12.92 -16.21
C LEU A 23 -5.97 -13.25 -14.76
N GLY A 24 -5.15 -12.40 -14.14
CA GLY A 24 -4.79 -12.51 -12.73
C GLY A 24 -5.88 -12.05 -11.75
N ASN A 25 -5.71 -12.37 -10.46
CA ASN A 25 -6.64 -11.93 -9.42
C ASN A 25 -5.91 -11.43 -8.17
N TRP A 26 -6.35 -10.28 -7.64
CA TRP A 26 -5.87 -9.73 -6.38
C TRP A 26 -7.02 -9.60 -5.38
N LEU A 27 -6.98 -10.38 -4.31
CA LEU A 27 -7.93 -10.32 -3.21
C LEU A 27 -7.26 -9.67 -2.00
N LEU A 28 -7.81 -8.56 -1.54
CA LEU A 28 -7.27 -7.81 -0.41
C LEU A 28 -8.32 -7.68 0.70
N TYR A 29 -7.94 -8.08 1.90
CA TYR A 29 -8.70 -7.87 3.13
C TYR A 29 -7.88 -7.01 4.08
N PHE A 30 -8.44 -5.88 4.50
CA PHE A 30 -7.85 -5.00 5.50
C PHE A 30 -8.82 -4.81 6.65
N GLY A 31 -8.34 -5.02 7.87
CA GLY A 31 -9.11 -4.84 9.09
C GLY A 31 -8.36 -4.02 10.13
N ASN A 32 -9.13 -3.24 10.89
CA ASN A 32 -8.66 -2.58 12.10
C ASN A 32 -9.76 -2.66 13.16
N LYS A 33 -9.52 -3.42 14.22
CA LYS A 33 -10.43 -3.59 15.35
C LYS A 33 -9.97 -2.74 16.52
N ASN A 34 -10.78 -1.79 16.96
CA ASN A 34 -10.55 -1.10 18.22
C ASN A 34 -11.06 -1.94 19.39
N PHE A 35 -10.19 -2.27 20.34
CA PHE A 35 -10.58 -2.91 21.61
C PHE A 35 -10.93 -1.86 22.68
N SER A 36 -10.31 -0.68 22.59
CA SER A 36 -10.64 0.48 23.41
C SER A 36 -10.37 1.77 22.63
N LYS A 37 -10.54 2.94 23.27
CA LYS A 37 -10.15 4.22 22.66
C LYS A 37 -8.66 4.28 22.30
N LYS A 38 -7.83 3.54 23.06
CA LYS A 38 -6.36 3.56 22.93
C LYS A 38 -5.83 2.34 22.18
N LEU A 39 -6.35 1.16 22.43
CA LEU A 39 -5.81 -0.08 21.87
C LEU A 39 -6.57 -0.52 20.61
N ASN A 40 -5.83 -0.82 19.56
CA ASN A 40 -6.36 -1.41 18.34
C ASN A 40 -5.50 -2.55 17.83
N TRP A 41 -6.11 -3.37 16.98
CA TRP A 41 -5.47 -4.48 16.32
C TRP A 41 -5.70 -4.35 14.82
N HIS A 42 -4.60 -4.39 14.08
CA HIS A 42 -4.59 -4.39 12.64
C HIS A 42 -4.32 -5.80 12.12
N HIS A 43 -5.03 -6.15 11.06
CA HIS A 43 -4.85 -7.41 10.37
C HIS A 43 -5.13 -7.22 8.88
N GLU A 44 -4.35 -7.90 8.06
CA GLU A 44 -4.31 -7.71 6.63
C GLU A 44 -3.96 -9.04 5.96
N VAL A 45 -4.71 -9.38 4.92
CA VAL A 45 -4.46 -10.52 4.05
C VAL A 45 -4.50 -10.00 2.62
N GLN A 46 -3.45 -10.23 1.86
CA GLN A 46 -3.45 -10.02 0.42
C GLN A 46 -3.07 -11.32 -0.26
N HIS A 47 -3.94 -11.79 -1.14
CA HIS A 47 -3.75 -12.99 -1.93
C HIS A 47 -3.76 -12.60 -3.40
N ARG A 48 -2.63 -12.80 -4.08
CA ARG A 48 -2.44 -12.42 -5.48
C ARG A 48 -2.06 -13.65 -6.28
N ASN A 49 -2.72 -13.86 -7.40
CA ASN A 49 -2.39 -14.91 -8.35
C ASN A 49 -2.11 -14.33 -9.74
N TYR A 50 -1.29 -15.04 -10.50
CA TYR A 50 -1.07 -14.80 -11.94
C TYR A 50 -2.32 -15.11 -12.77
N ASN A 51 -3.12 -16.10 -12.33
CA ASN A 51 -4.37 -16.52 -12.99
C ASN A 51 -5.59 -16.30 -12.07
N LEU A 52 -6.80 -16.52 -12.59
CA LEU A 52 -8.03 -16.24 -11.86
C LEU A 52 -8.08 -16.95 -10.49
N ILE A 53 -7.65 -18.20 -10.43
CA ILE A 53 -7.53 -19.03 -9.22
C ILE A 53 -6.37 -20.02 -9.38
N GLY A 54 -5.64 -20.31 -8.30
CA GLY A 54 -4.76 -21.48 -8.18
C GLY A 54 -3.28 -21.22 -8.46
N ASP A 55 -2.95 -20.19 -9.22
CA ASP A 55 -1.55 -19.85 -9.54
C ASP A 55 -1.03 -18.69 -8.66
N LEU A 56 -0.56 -19.00 -7.45
CA LEU A 56 -0.12 -17.99 -6.48
C LEU A 56 1.08 -17.19 -7.00
N GLU A 57 0.96 -15.86 -6.97
CA GLU A 57 2.04 -14.89 -7.17
C GLU A 57 2.61 -14.48 -5.81
N GLN A 58 1.73 -14.01 -4.92
CA GLN A 58 2.14 -13.51 -3.61
C GLN A 58 1.02 -13.65 -2.58
N LEU A 59 1.38 -14.23 -1.43
CA LEU A 59 0.60 -14.19 -0.21
C LEU A 59 1.26 -13.23 0.77
N LEU A 60 0.52 -12.22 1.24
CA LEU A 60 0.95 -11.30 2.29
C LEU A 60 -0.02 -11.40 3.45
N LEU A 61 0.48 -11.86 4.58
CA LEU A 61 -0.21 -11.86 5.87
C LEU A 61 0.45 -10.82 6.75
N ARG A 62 -0.32 -9.93 7.35
CA ARG A 62 0.21 -8.93 8.26
C ARG A 62 -0.73 -8.70 9.42
N THR A 63 -0.15 -8.53 10.59
CA THR A 63 -0.89 -8.14 11.77
C THR A 63 -0.07 -7.19 12.64
N GLY A 64 -0.71 -6.51 13.58
CA GLY A 64 -0.01 -5.67 14.55
C GLY A 64 -0.95 -5.09 15.58
N VAL A 65 -0.39 -4.74 16.74
CA VAL A 65 -1.10 -4.11 17.84
C VAL A 65 -0.71 -2.63 17.87
N GLY A 66 -1.74 -1.77 17.88
CA GLY A 66 -1.61 -0.33 17.85
C GLY A 66 -2.08 0.33 19.14
N TYR A 67 -1.40 1.40 19.53
CA TYR A 67 -1.75 2.30 20.63
C TYR A 67 -1.96 3.73 20.12
N ASN A 68 -3.12 4.31 20.38
CA ASN A 68 -3.44 5.69 20.04
C ASN A 68 -2.92 6.63 21.14
N LEU A 69 -1.97 7.49 20.80
CA LEU A 69 -1.38 8.50 21.69
C LEU A 69 -2.34 9.66 21.97
N SER A 70 -3.22 9.96 21.00
CA SER A 70 -4.29 10.93 21.13
C SER A 70 -5.55 10.36 20.48
N GLU A 71 -6.73 10.95 20.74
CA GLU A 71 -7.96 10.47 20.12
C GLU A 71 -7.86 10.55 18.59
N LYS A 72 -7.74 9.38 17.94
CA LYS A 72 -7.79 9.12 16.49
C LYS A 72 -6.76 9.83 15.59
N ASN A 73 -5.85 10.64 16.13
CA ASN A 73 -4.87 11.39 15.33
C ASN A 73 -3.46 10.79 15.33
N ASN A 74 -3.04 10.11 16.39
CA ASN A 74 -1.67 9.61 16.52
C ASN A 74 -1.69 8.14 16.94
N ASN A 75 -1.14 7.25 16.12
CA ASN A 75 -1.10 5.82 16.40
C ASN A 75 0.32 5.27 16.25
N LEU A 76 0.82 4.62 17.30
CA LEU A 76 1.99 3.76 17.24
C LEU A 76 1.55 2.32 17.08
N LEU A 77 2.23 1.55 16.25
CA LEU A 77 1.90 0.15 16.02
C LEU A 77 3.18 -0.67 15.88
N LEU A 78 3.21 -1.81 16.57
CA LEU A 78 4.20 -2.85 16.37
C LEU A 78 3.50 -4.04 15.72
N GLY A 79 4.10 -4.59 14.68
CA GLY A 79 3.49 -5.68 13.94
C GLY A 79 4.48 -6.64 13.33
N TYR A 80 3.89 -7.73 12.83
CA TYR A 80 4.58 -8.80 12.13
C TYR A 80 3.92 -9.02 10.77
N GLY A 81 4.73 -9.31 9.77
CA GLY A 81 4.29 -9.66 8.43
C GLY A 81 5.01 -10.90 7.92
N PHE A 82 4.28 -11.75 7.23
CA PHE A 82 4.81 -12.86 6.45
C PHE A 82 4.43 -12.64 4.99
N ILE A 83 5.42 -12.70 4.10
CA ILE A 83 5.23 -12.65 2.67
C ILE A 83 5.81 -13.93 2.06
N ARG A 84 5.01 -14.65 1.30
CA ARG A 84 5.45 -15.73 0.42
C ARG A 84 5.28 -15.26 -1.01
N SER A 85 6.35 -15.24 -1.77
CA SER A 85 6.32 -14.94 -3.21
C SER A 85 6.69 -16.20 -3.98
N GLU A 86 5.93 -16.55 -5.00
CA GLU A 86 6.24 -17.67 -5.89
C GLU A 86 6.48 -17.10 -7.29
N ASN A 87 7.72 -16.73 -7.57
CA ASN A 87 8.09 -16.07 -8.82
C ASN A 87 8.54 -17.09 -9.85
N TYR A 88 8.05 -16.99 -11.09
CA TYR A 88 8.56 -17.82 -12.19
C TYR A 88 10.03 -17.49 -12.48
N THR A 89 10.87 -18.51 -12.62
CA THR A 89 12.28 -18.35 -13.00
C THR A 89 12.43 -18.46 -14.52
N ASN A 90 13.06 -17.45 -15.14
CA ASN A 90 13.43 -17.46 -16.56
C ASN A 90 12.29 -17.79 -17.56
N GLY A 91 11.02 -17.62 -17.19
CA GLY A 91 9.86 -17.93 -18.06
C GLY A 91 9.64 -19.42 -18.33
N ILE A 92 10.34 -20.30 -17.62
CA ILE A 92 10.19 -21.76 -17.68
C ILE A 92 9.40 -22.13 -16.43
N GLY A 93 8.44 -23.06 -16.52
CA GLY A 93 7.37 -23.32 -15.53
C GLY A 93 7.78 -23.71 -14.10
N GLU A 94 9.03 -23.52 -13.71
CA GLU A 94 9.50 -23.65 -12.33
C GLU A 94 9.31 -22.33 -11.57
N LYS A 95 8.88 -22.45 -10.30
CA LYS A 95 8.72 -21.30 -9.41
C LYS A 95 9.81 -21.29 -8.35
N LEU A 96 10.43 -20.14 -8.18
CA LEU A 96 11.24 -19.82 -7.01
C LEU A 96 10.32 -19.30 -5.90
N ILE A 97 10.25 -20.06 -4.81
CA ILE A 97 9.52 -19.66 -3.60
C ILE A 97 10.48 -18.87 -2.72
N VAL A 98 10.06 -17.65 -2.34
CA VAL A 98 10.79 -16.78 -1.42
C VAL A 98 9.87 -16.42 -0.27
N ASN A 99 10.26 -16.83 0.93
CA ASN A 99 9.63 -16.47 2.18
C ASN A 99 10.33 -15.27 2.81
N GLU A 100 9.53 -14.33 3.28
CA GLU A 100 10.01 -13.13 3.93
C GLU A 100 9.23 -12.87 5.21
N HIS A 101 9.97 -12.72 6.30
CA HIS A 101 9.44 -12.33 7.60
C HIS A 101 9.76 -10.86 7.84
N ARG A 102 8.79 -10.12 8.38
CA ARG A 102 8.97 -8.70 8.71
C ARG A 102 8.51 -8.42 10.13
N ILE A 103 9.36 -7.79 10.91
CA ILE A 103 8.94 -7.08 12.12
C ILE A 103 8.91 -5.61 11.74
N TYR A 104 7.79 -4.94 11.98
CA TYR A 104 7.65 -3.54 11.60
C TYR A 104 7.08 -2.67 12.71
N GLN A 105 7.66 -1.50 12.84
CA GLN A 105 7.18 -0.43 13.70
C GLN A 105 6.58 0.64 12.80
N GLN A 106 5.42 1.16 13.19
CA GLN A 106 4.68 2.13 12.41
C GLN A 106 4.21 3.27 13.29
N PHE A 107 4.34 4.48 12.78
CA PHE A 107 3.72 5.66 13.35
C PHE A 107 2.81 6.32 12.31
N ILE A 108 1.54 6.49 12.63
CA ILE A 108 0.57 7.23 11.83
C ILE A 108 0.23 8.52 12.56
N ASN A 109 0.41 9.66 11.89
CA ASN A 109 -0.10 10.95 12.29
C ASN A 109 -1.16 11.42 11.29
N LYS A 110 -2.30 11.89 11.79
CA LYS A 110 -3.38 12.49 11.02
C LYS A 110 -3.65 13.87 11.56
N HIS A 111 -3.72 14.85 10.66
CA HIS A 111 -4.13 16.20 11.02
C HIS A 111 -4.86 16.88 9.86
N LYS A 112 -5.53 17.98 10.15
CA LYS A 112 -6.35 18.72 9.20
C LYS A 112 -5.80 20.14 9.08
N VAL A 113 -5.52 20.57 7.86
CA VAL A 113 -5.12 21.95 7.56
C VAL A 113 -6.18 22.56 6.65
N SER A 114 -6.95 23.52 7.18
CA SER A 114 -8.15 24.03 6.50
C SER A 114 -9.08 22.86 6.12
N ARG A 115 -9.37 22.66 4.83
CA ARG A 115 -10.19 21.56 4.31
C ARG A 115 -9.40 20.32 3.90
N VAL A 116 -8.07 20.34 3.99
CA VAL A 116 -7.20 19.24 3.59
C VAL A 116 -6.95 18.30 4.77
N TYR A 117 -7.26 17.03 4.60
CA TYR A 117 -6.98 15.97 5.57
C TYR A 117 -5.66 15.30 5.21
N LEU A 118 -4.65 15.45 6.06
CA LEU A 118 -3.31 14.93 5.86
C LEU A 118 -3.09 13.68 6.72
N GLN A 119 -2.46 12.65 6.13
CA GLN A 119 -2.01 11.46 6.83
C GLN A 119 -0.54 11.20 6.50
N HIS A 120 0.28 11.21 7.55
CA HIS A 120 1.66 10.79 7.53
C HIS A 120 1.74 9.38 8.11
N ARG A 121 2.45 8.48 7.44
CA ARG A 121 2.74 7.15 7.97
C ARG A 121 4.21 6.83 7.77
N PHE A 122 4.92 6.75 8.87
CA PHE A 122 6.29 6.27 8.95
C PHE A 122 6.26 4.80 9.28
N ARG A 123 7.05 4.00 8.57
CA ARG A 123 7.22 2.59 8.89
C ARG A 123 8.69 2.22 8.80
N PHE A 124 9.16 1.55 9.83
CA PHE A 124 10.46 0.90 9.86
C PHE A 124 10.23 -0.61 9.82
N GLU A 125 10.93 -1.32 8.95
CA GLU A 125 10.78 -2.76 8.75
C GLU A 125 12.15 -3.43 8.93
N GLN A 126 12.26 -4.33 9.90
CA GLN A 126 13.26 -5.40 9.91
C GLN A 126 12.76 -6.51 9.01
N ARG A 127 13.52 -6.86 7.97
CA ARG A 127 13.13 -7.80 6.93
C ARG A 127 14.11 -8.96 6.92
N PHE A 128 13.59 -10.17 6.96
CA PHE A 128 14.35 -11.42 6.88
C PHE A 128 13.86 -12.12 5.63
N VAL A 129 14.62 -12.00 4.54
CA VAL A 129 14.30 -12.58 3.24
C VAL A 129 15.16 -13.83 3.10
N GLU A 130 14.56 -15.01 3.32
CA GLU A 130 15.33 -16.24 3.58
C GLU A 130 16.40 -15.97 4.67
N ASP A 131 17.67 -16.23 4.38
CA ASP A 131 18.79 -16.02 5.30
C ASP A 131 19.34 -14.58 5.29
N VAL A 132 18.75 -13.66 4.52
CA VAL A 132 19.27 -12.30 4.33
C VAL A 132 18.48 -11.27 5.15
N PHE A 133 19.15 -10.65 6.12
CA PHE A 133 18.61 -9.53 6.88
C PHE A 133 18.71 -8.21 6.11
N LYS A 134 17.64 -7.41 6.11
CA LYS A 134 17.57 -6.09 5.49
C LYS A 134 16.75 -5.14 6.37
N LEU A 135 17.11 -3.87 6.35
CA LEU A 135 16.31 -2.82 7.00
C LEU A 135 15.69 -1.91 5.93
N ARG A 136 14.48 -1.43 6.23
CA ARG A 136 13.75 -0.56 5.31
C ARG A 136 12.97 0.51 6.04
N TRP A 137 13.11 1.74 5.56
CA TRP A 137 12.27 2.87 5.92
C TRP A 137 11.22 3.12 4.84
N ARG A 138 10.02 3.48 5.27
CA ARG A 138 8.94 3.88 4.39
C ARG A 138 8.27 5.12 4.93
N TYR A 139 8.00 6.06 4.05
CA TYR A 139 7.23 7.25 4.36
C TYR A 139 6.08 7.38 3.37
N PHE A 140 4.86 7.32 3.90
CA PHE A 140 3.62 7.48 3.15
C PHE A 140 2.98 8.82 3.54
N LEU A 141 2.64 9.62 2.54
CA LEU A 141 1.91 10.87 2.67
C LEU A 141 0.63 10.78 1.83
N ALA A 142 -0.52 10.98 2.46
CA ALA A 142 -1.79 11.12 1.76
C ALA A 142 -2.48 12.43 2.10
N PHE A 143 -3.18 12.98 1.12
CA PHE A 143 -4.08 14.10 1.27
C PHE A 143 -5.46 13.74 0.73
N ASN A 144 -6.49 14.10 1.49
CA ASN A 144 -7.88 13.98 1.06
C ASN A 144 -8.56 15.35 1.16
N ILE A 145 -9.26 15.76 0.10
CA ILE A 145 -9.91 17.07 0.00
C ILE A 145 -11.39 16.86 -0.34
N PRO A 146 -12.33 17.22 0.54
CA PRO A 146 -13.74 17.15 0.23
C PRO A 146 -14.08 18.21 -0.83
N LEU A 147 -14.81 17.81 -1.87
CA LEU A 147 -15.15 18.66 -3.02
C LEU A 147 -16.58 19.19 -2.93
N THR A 148 -17.52 18.37 -2.45
CA THR A 148 -18.94 18.74 -2.35
C THR A 148 -19.33 19.38 -1.03
N ASN A 149 -18.68 18.97 0.06
CA ASN A 149 -18.98 19.44 1.42
C ASN A 149 -17.77 20.16 2.05
N PRO A 150 -17.97 21.03 3.05
CA PRO A 150 -16.86 21.67 3.79
C PRO A 150 -15.98 20.67 4.57
N THR A 151 -16.53 19.50 4.88
CA THR A 151 -15.99 18.47 5.76
C THR A 151 -16.21 17.08 5.16
N MET A 152 -15.41 16.10 5.60
CA MET A 152 -15.61 14.70 5.24
C MET A 152 -16.79 14.12 6.02
N GLU A 153 -17.95 14.06 5.35
CA GLU A 153 -19.22 13.54 5.87
C GLU A 153 -19.82 12.53 4.90
N ASP A 154 -20.91 11.88 5.30
CA ASP A 154 -21.62 10.92 4.45
C ASP A 154 -22.00 11.55 3.10
N LYS A 155 -21.81 10.79 2.01
CA LYS A 155 -22.05 11.20 0.62
C LYS A 155 -21.15 12.35 0.12
N THR A 156 -20.05 12.65 0.82
CA THR A 156 -19.05 13.61 0.33
C THR A 156 -18.26 13.03 -0.82
N VAL A 157 -18.25 13.72 -1.96
CA VAL A 157 -17.30 13.45 -3.04
C VAL A 157 -15.98 14.13 -2.68
N TYR A 158 -14.88 13.41 -2.79
CA TYR A 158 -13.57 13.89 -2.40
C TYR A 158 -12.47 13.54 -3.42
N LEU A 159 -11.44 14.38 -3.47
CA LEU A 159 -10.18 14.08 -4.12
C LEU A 159 -9.27 13.36 -3.13
N SER A 160 -8.62 12.29 -3.56
CA SER A 160 -7.58 11.59 -2.80
C SER A 160 -6.32 11.46 -3.66
N ALA A 161 -5.18 11.75 -3.07
CA ALA A 161 -3.91 11.36 -3.65
C ALA A 161 -2.90 11.06 -2.55
N TYR A 162 -1.94 10.21 -2.88
CA TYR A 162 -0.91 9.79 -1.96
C TYR A 162 0.39 9.50 -2.70
N ASN A 163 1.48 9.47 -1.94
CA ASN A 163 2.75 8.92 -2.39
C ASN A 163 3.42 8.19 -1.23
N GLU A 164 4.14 7.11 -1.52
CA GLU A 164 4.94 6.35 -0.57
C GLU A 164 6.35 6.13 -1.08
N ILE A 165 7.33 6.64 -0.34
CA ILE A 165 8.75 6.48 -0.63
C ILE A 165 9.29 5.27 0.15
N PHE A 166 10.13 4.47 -0.50
CA PHE A 166 10.80 3.29 0.06
C PHE A 166 12.31 3.53 0.07
N LEU A 167 12.92 3.41 1.24
CA LEU A 167 14.34 3.60 1.44
C LEU A 167 14.97 2.37 2.09
N ASN A 168 16.10 1.90 1.55
CA ASN A 168 16.93 0.88 2.19
C ASN A 168 18.02 1.55 3.04
N THR A 169 18.58 0.84 4.02
CA THR A 169 19.69 1.34 4.84
C THR A 169 21.06 1.06 4.23
N GLU A 170 21.14 0.09 3.32
CA GLU A 170 22.37 -0.37 2.69
C GLU A 170 22.19 -0.44 1.16
N GLY A 171 23.30 -0.30 0.43
CA GLY A 171 23.28 -0.25 -1.03
C GLY A 171 22.55 0.97 -1.57
N ASN A 172 21.64 0.77 -2.53
CA ASN A 172 20.81 1.85 -3.07
C ASN A 172 19.80 2.32 -2.03
N ILE A 173 20.07 3.51 -1.48
CA ILE A 173 19.25 4.14 -0.44
C ILE A 173 17.83 4.34 -0.93
N PHE A 174 17.62 4.88 -2.12
CA PHE A 174 16.30 4.98 -2.74
C PHE A 174 15.97 3.70 -3.50
N ASP A 175 14.88 3.02 -3.11
CA ASP A 175 14.35 1.84 -3.81
C ASP A 175 13.35 2.29 -4.89
N ARG A 176 12.24 2.90 -4.44
CA ARG A 176 11.14 3.30 -5.32
C ARG A 176 10.18 4.26 -4.61
N ASN A 177 9.25 4.80 -5.37
CA ASN A 177 8.04 5.41 -4.88
C ASN A 177 6.79 4.86 -5.60
N ARG A 178 5.62 4.99 -4.97
CA ARG A 178 4.32 4.63 -5.56
C ARG A 178 3.21 5.52 -5.03
#